data_AF-A0A662E5R6-F1
#
_entry.id   AF-A0A662E5R6-F1
#
_cell.length_a   1.000
_cell.length_b   1.000
_cell.length_c   1.000
_cell.angle_alpha   90.00
_cell.angle_beta   90.00
_cell.angle_gamma   90.00
#
_symmetry.space_group_name_H-M   'P 1'
#
loop_
_entity.id
_entity.type
_entity.pdbx_description
1 polymer ?
#
loop_
_entity_poly.entity_id
_entity_poly.type
_entity_poly.pdbx_seq_one_letter_code
_entity_poly.pdbx_strand_id
1 'polypeptide(L)'
;MTDHQDEIPIESTEDQLLDHEYDGIQEYDNPLPLWWKAIFWGSIFFAPLYIVFFHFGPGVLPNDRYDAVMTAFYDKQAEELLALGEITDTTLDGLKMSDSMMSTSKKVYSARCATCHGVFAEGGIGPNLCDTFWLHGNRLTEIHKTIVNGVPEKGMLAWKNQLPPGQLMAMAAYVGTLQGSNPPNPKAPQGKDLDPAGMVVVEEGELEEPAETVLDPDAEVSTEESAGTP
;
A
#
# COMPACT_ATOMS: atom_id res chain seq x y z
N MET A 1 60.62 -29.82 43.67
CA MET A 1 59.43 -28.98 43.50
C MET A 1 59.35 -28.70 42.02
N THR A 2 58.32 -29.28 41.40
CA THR A 2 58.10 -29.41 39.96
C THR A 2 57.99 -28.06 39.28
N ASP A 3 58.78 -27.84 38.24
CA ASP A 3 58.43 -26.89 37.18
C ASP A 3 58.30 -27.71 35.90
N HIS A 4 57.08 -28.17 35.64
CA HIS A 4 56.70 -28.77 34.36
C HIS A 4 56.33 -27.61 33.44
N GLN A 5 57.31 -27.15 32.67
CA GLN A 5 57.03 -26.35 31.48
C GLN A 5 56.67 -27.33 30.37
N ASP A 6 55.37 -27.59 30.24
CA ASP A 6 54.78 -28.23 29.08
C ASP A 6 54.91 -27.27 27.90
N GLU A 7 56.06 -27.30 27.23
CA GLU A 7 56.23 -26.69 25.92
C GLU A 7 55.37 -27.47 24.93
N ILE A 8 54.28 -26.85 24.46
CA ILE A 8 53.48 -27.35 23.35
C ILE A 8 54.40 -27.35 22.12
N PRO A 9 54.72 -28.50 21.50
CA PRO A 9 55.54 -28.50 20.30
C PRO A 9 54.77 -27.79 19.19
N ILE A 10 55.25 -26.61 18.81
CA ILE A 10 54.90 -26.00 17.54
C ILE A 10 55.55 -26.86 16.45
N GLU A 11 54.77 -27.79 15.91
CA GLU A 11 55.14 -28.65 14.79
C GLU A 11 55.71 -27.77 13.66
N SER A 12 56.95 -28.06 13.25
CA SER A 12 57.73 -27.23 12.33
C SER A 12 57.02 -27.08 10.99
N THR A 13 56.67 -25.85 10.61
CA THR A 13 56.15 -25.49 9.27
C THR A 13 57.28 -25.54 8.25
N GLU A 14 57.68 -26.73 7.81
CA GLU A 14 58.35 -26.83 6.51
C GLU A 14 57.28 -26.71 5.44
N ASP A 15 57.30 -25.62 4.68
CA ASP A 15 56.42 -25.41 3.53
C ASP A 15 56.69 -26.52 2.49
N GLN A 16 55.82 -27.53 2.43
CA GLN A 16 55.95 -28.63 1.49
C GLN A 16 55.30 -28.27 0.16
N LEU A 17 56.03 -28.44 -0.94
CA LEU A 17 55.50 -28.29 -2.28
C LEU A 17 54.90 -29.61 -2.74
N LEU A 18 53.75 -29.54 -3.41
CA LEU A 18 53.16 -30.67 -4.10
C LEU A 18 54.03 -31.07 -5.30
N ASP A 19 53.92 -32.34 -5.70
CA ASP A 19 54.81 -32.99 -6.67
C ASP A 19 54.58 -32.59 -8.14
N HIS A 20 53.55 -31.80 -8.41
CA HIS A 20 53.18 -31.37 -9.75
C HIS A 20 53.38 -29.86 -9.94
N GLU A 21 53.84 -29.52 -11.14
CA GLU A 21 54.01 -28.14 -11.59
C GLU A 21 53.08 -27.89 -12.77
N TYR A 22 52.31 -26.81 -12.70
CA TYR A 22 51.41 -26.40 -13.76
C TYR A 22 51.79 -25.01 -14.26
N ASP A 23 52.30 -24.91 -15.49
CA ASP A 23 52.66 -23.63 -16.13
C ASP A 23 53.60 -22.76 -15.27
N GLY A 24 54.60 -23.39 -14.63
CA GLY A 24 55.54 -22.70 -13.76
C GLY A 24 55.02 -22.37 -12.35
N ILE A 25 53.77 -22.74 -12.02
CA ILE A 25 53.16 -22.57 -10.70
C ILE A 25 53.22 -23.90 -9.94
N GLN A 26 53.68 -23.85 -8.69
CA GLN A 26 53.71 -24.97 -7.76
C GLN A 26 52.85 -24.64 -6.54
N GLU A 27 52.22 -25.64 -5.96
CA GLU A 27 51.25 -25.49 -4.86
C GLU A 27 51.84 -25.96 -3.53
N TYR A 28 51.53 -25.27 -2.44
CA TYR A 28 51.95 -25.64 -1.09
C TYR A 28 50.92 -26.54 -0.41
N ASP A 29 51.37 -27.64 0.21
CA ASP A 29 50.55 -28.51 1.06
C ASP A 29 50.46 -27.96 2.50
N ASN A 30 49.96 -26.73 2.61
CA ASN A 30 49.80 -26.06 3.89
C ASN A 30 48.43 -26.38 4.51
N PRO A 31 48.37 -26.70 5.82
CA PRO A 31 47.10 -26.96 6.48
C PRO A 31 46.24 -25.70 6.51
N LEU A 32 44.92 -25.88 6.43
CA LEU A 32 43.97 -24.77 6.46
C LEU A 32 44.16 -23.92 7.74
N PRO A 33 44.19 -22.57 7.62
CA PRO A 33 44.33 -21.68 8.76
C PRO A 33 43.30 -21.95 9.84
N LEU A 34 43.73 -21.96 11.10
CA LEU A 34 42.85 -22.27 12.24
C LEU A 34 41.65 -21.32 12.32
N TRP A 35 41.84 -20.03 12.05
CA TRP A 35 40.76 -19.04 12.04
C TRP A 35 39.72 -19.33 10.94
N TRP A 36 40.15 -19.82 9.78
CA TRP A 36 39.26 -20.19 8.68
C TRP A 36 38.41 -21.40 9.05
N LYS A 37 39.04 -22.45 9.63
CA LYS A 37 38.32 -23.63 10.12
C LYS A 37 37.34 -23.26 11.24
N ALA A 38 37.71 -22.31 12.11
CA ALA A 38 36.82 -21.83 13.16
C ALA A 38 35.57 -21.13 12.60
N ILE A 39 35.71 -20.27 11.58
CA ILE A 39 34.55 -19.65 10.91
C ILE A 39 33.70 -20.70 10.19
N PHE A 40 34.34 -21.64 9.48
CA PHE A 40 33.64 -22.72 8.79
C PHE A 40 32.77 -23.52 9.76
N TRP A 41 33.34 -24.03 10.84
CA TRP A 41 32.58 -24.76 11.86
C TRP A 41 31.57 -23.87 12.59
N GLY A 42 31.92 -22.62 12.88
CA GLY A 42 31.00 -21.65 13.48
C GLY A 42 29.74 -21.45 12.64
N SER A 43 29.87 -21.37 11.32
CA SER A 43 28.73 -21.26 10.41
C SER A 43 27.85 -22.52 10.39
N ILE A 44 28.49 -23.71 10.43
CA ILE A 44 27.79 -25.01 10.49
C ILE A 44 26.95 -25.12 11.75
N PHE A 45 27.43 -24.63 12.89
CA PHE A 45 26.66 -24.63 14.14
C PHE A 45 25.63 -23.49 14.20
N PHE A 46 25.94 -22.32 13.66
CA PHE A 46 25.01 -21.19 13.64
C PHE A 46 23.76 -21.47 12.82
N ALA A 47 23.90 -22.13 11.65
CA ALA A 47 22.77 -22.41 10.76
C ALA A 47 21.60 -23.17 11.42
N PRO A 48 21.79 -24.34 12.06
CA PRO A 48 20.70 -25.03 12.74
C PRO A 48 20.18 -24.25 13.96
N LEU A 49 21.04 -23.54 14.70
CA LEU A 49 20.59 -22.69 15.81
C LEU A 49 19.67 -21.56 15.33
N TYR A 50 20.00 -20.95 14.19
CA TYR A 50 19.18 -19.92 13.55
C TYR A 50 17.82 -20.50 13.14
N ILE A 51 17.80 -21.65 12.47
CA ILE A 51 16.55 -22.32 12.07
C ILE A 51 15.69 -22.65 13.29
N VAL A 52 16.28 -23.24 14.34
CA VAL A 52 15.56 -23.56 15.57
C VAL A 52 14.99 -22.31 16.22
N PHE A 53 15.78 -21.23 16.31
CA PHE A 53 15.35 -19.98 16.93
C PHE A 53 14.17 -19.32 16.19
N PHE A 54 14.19 -19.28 14.85
CA PHE A 54 13.17 -18.59 14.06
C PHE A 54 11.96 -19.46 13.67
N HIS A 55 12.08 -20.79 13.62
CA HIS A 55 10.95 -21.66 13.28
C HIS A 55 10.31 -22.36 14.48
N PHE A 56 11.07 -22.62 15.55
CA PHE A 56 10.59 -23.36 16.71
C PHE A 56 10.80 -22.61 18.04
N GLY A 57 11.43 -21.44 17.98
CA GLY A 57 11.78 -20.63 19.13
C GLY A 57 11.02 -19.29 19.15
N PRO A 58 11.53 -18.31 19.91
CA PRO A 58 10.89 -17.01 20.07
C PRO A 58 11.21 -16.02 18.93
N GLY A 59 11.95 -16.44 17.90
CA GLY A 59 12.27 -15.58 16.77
C GLY A 59 11.03 -15.24 15.97
N VAL A 60 10.85 -13.95 15.65
CA VAL A 60 9.75 -13.50 14.79
C VAL A 60 10.24 -13.50 13.35
N LEU A 61 9.51 -14.19 12.47
CA LEU A 61 9.84 -14.24 11.05
C LEU A 61 9.70 -12.85 10.41
N PRO A 62 10.46 -12.55 9.35
CA PRO A 62 10.39 -11.24 8.68
C PRO A 62 8.98 -10.85 8.23
N ASN A 63 8.19 -11.80 7.74
CA ASN A 63 6.81 -11.56 7.30
C ASN A 63 5.91 -11.22 8.50
N ASP A 64 6.00 -11.96 9.59
CA ASP A 64 5.19 -11.67 10.79
C ASP A 64 5.55 -10.31 11.41
N ARG A 65 6.84 -9.94 11.38
CA ARG A 65 7.26 -8.58 11.78
C ARG A 65 6.71 -7.51 10.85
N TYR A 66 6.75 -7.76 9.54
CA TYR A 66 6.19 -6.85 8.55
C TYR A 66 4.68 -6.67 8.82
N ASP A 67 3.93 -7.76 8.97
CA ASP A 67 2.50 -7.73 9.24
C ASP A 67 2.19 -7.02 10.56
N ALA A 68 2.96 -7.26 11.63
CA ALA A 68 2.78 -6.57 12.91
C ALA A 68 3.05 -5.06 12.82
N VAL A 69 4.12 -4.65 12.11
CA VAL A 69 4.44 -3.24 11.90
C VAL A 69 3.39 -2.56 11.02
N MET A 70 2.94 -3.22 9.95
CA MET A 70 1.90 -2.70 9.07
C MET A 70 0.56 -2.61 9.79
N THR A 71 0.21 -3.60 10.62
CA THR A 71 -1.01 -3.59 11.45
C THR A 71 -0.96 -2.44 12.42
N ALA A 72 0.12 -2.27 13.20
CA ALA A 72 0.25 -1.14 14.12
C ALA A 72 0.24 0.23 13.41
N PHE A 73 0.77 0.30 12.19
CA PHE A 73 0.67 1.49 11.35
C PHE A 73 -0.76 1.78 10.89
N TYR A 74 -1.51 0.75 10.49
CA TYR A 74 -2.91 0.89 10.12
C TYR A 74 -3.83 1.15 11.31
N ASP A 75 -3.53 0.59 12.48
CA ASP A 75 -4.27 0.84 13.72
C ASP A 75 -4.10 2.30 14.15
N LYS A 76 -2.88 2.84 14.13
CA LYS A 76 -2.66 4.27 14.38
C LYS A 76 -3.35 5.16 13.37
N GLN A 77 -3.35 4.78 12.09
CA GLN A 77 -4.11 5.52 11.09
C GLN A 77 -5.61 5.41 11.35
N ALA A 78 -6.14 4.25 11.72
CA ALA A 78 -7.54 4.06 12.03
C ALA A 78 -7.95 4.86 13.27
N GLU A 79 -7.11 4.95 14.30
CA GLU A 79 -7.31 5.80 15.48
C GLU A 79 -7.35 7.29 15.10
N GLU A 80 -6.38 7.74 14.29
CA GLU A 80 -6.35 9.10 13.76
C GLU A 80 -7.60 9.40 12.92
N LEU A 81 -8.04 8.45 12.10
CA LEU A 81 -9.28 8.56 11.32
C LEU A 81 -10.53 8.61 12.19
N LEU A 82 -10.64 7.75 13.20
CA LEU A 82 -11.77 7.75 14.14
C LEU A 82 -11.81 9.07 14.92
N ALA A 83 -10.64 9.66 15.20
CA ALA A 83 -10.55 10.98 15.83
C ALA A 83 -11.08 12.11 14.93
N LEU A 84 -11.15 11.92 13.61
CA LEU A 84 -11.73 12.90 12.69
C LEU A 84 -13.27 12.94 12.72
N GLY A 85 -13.94 11.93 13.30
CA GLY A 85 -15.40 11.89 13.39
C GLY A 85 -16.09 11.40 12.11
N GLU A 86 -17.21 12.03 11.73
CA GLU A 86 -17.97 11.64 10.53
C GLU A 86 -17.18 11.90 9.25
N ILE A 87 -17.32 11.01 8.25
CA ILE A 87 -16.68 11.16 6.94
C ILE A 87 -17.40 12.29 6.19
N THR A 88 -16.79 13.46 6.21
CA THR A 88 -17.30 14.68 5.57
C THR A 88 -16.19 15.27 4.71
N ASP A 89 -16.52 16.20 3.81
CA ASP A 89 -15.49 16.79 2.95
C ASP A 89 -14.46 17.57 3.77
N THR A 90 -14.86 18.21 4.86
CA THR A 90 -13.94 18.96 5.74
C THR A 90 -12.98 18.03 6.47
N THR A 91 -13.45 16.88 6.94
CA THR A 91 -12.58 15.91 7.64
C THR A 91 -11.60 15.25 6.67
N LEU A 92 -12.05 14.93 5.46
CA LEU A 92 -11.18 14.40 4.40
C LEU A 92 -10.19 15.45 3.88
N ASP A 93 -10.58 16.72 3.79
CA ASP A 93 -9.67 17.80 3.36
C ASP A 93 -8.55 18.02 4.38
N GLY A 94 -8.87 17.92 5.68
CA GLY A 94 -7.87 17.99 6.76
C GLY A 94 -6.74 16.96 6.63
N LEU A 95 -7.02 15.77 6.06
CA LEU A 95 -6.00 14.74 5.84
C LEU A 95 -4.91 15.15 4.84
N LYS A 96 -5.16 16.13 3.95
CA LYS A 96 -4.17 16.63 3.00
C LYS A 96 -2.97 17.28 3.69
N MET A 97 -3.14 17.74 4.94
CA MET A 97 -2.08 18.37 5.74
C MET A 97 -1.12 17.35 6.36
N SER A 98 -1.42 16.05 6.30
CA SER A 98 -0.55 15.01 6.84
C SER A 98 0.39 14.47 5.77
N ASP A 99 1.66 14.92 5.80
CA ASP A 99 2.71 14.48 4.87
C ASP A 99 2.90 12.95 4.88
N SER A 100 2.77 12.33 6.05
CA SER A 100 2.84 10.88 6.21
C SER A 100 1.73 10.17 5.43
N MET A 101 0.49 10.65 5.57
CA MET A 101 -0.67 10.10 4.87
C MET A 101 -0.56 10.32 3.36
N MET A 102 -0.19 11.53 2.93
CA MET A 102 -0.06 11.85 1.50
C MET A 102 1.07 11.07 0.83
N SER A 103 2.22 10.92 1.50
CA SER A 103 3.33 10.11 0.98
C SER A 103 2.98 8.62 0.89
N THR A 104 2.20 8.12 1.85
CA THR A 104 1.71 6.73 1.84
C THR A 104 0.67 6.53 0.74
N SER A 105 -0.33 7.40 0.64
CA SER A 105 -1.34 7.37 -0.43
C SER A 105 -0.71 7.45 -1.82
N LYS A 106 0.31 8.28 -2.03
CA LYS A 106 1.04 8.35 -3.30
C LYS A 106 1.69 7.01 -3.69
N LYS A 107 2.26 6.29 -2.73
CA LYS A 107 2.83 4.94 -2.97
C LYS A 107 1.73 3.94 -3.32
N VAL A 108 0.61 3.96 -2.59
CA VAL A 108 -0.54 3.09 -2.85
C VAL A 108 -1.14 3.39 -4.22
N TYR A 109 -1.32 4.67 -4.57
CA TYR A 109 -1.79 5.11 -5.87
C TYR A 109 -0.90 4.58 -6.99
N SER A 110 0.42 4.76 -6.87
CA SER A 110 1.41 4.28 -7.85
C SER A 110 1.35 2.76 -8.02
N ALA A 111 1.13 2.02 -6.94
CA ALA A 111 1.09 0.55 -6.97
C ALA A 111 -0.25 -0.04 -7.44
N ARG A 112 -1.37 0.67 -7.27
CA ARG A 112 -2.72 0.11 -7.40
C ARG A 112 -3.63 0.85 -8.38
N CYS A 113 -3.48 2.16 -8.51
CA CYS A 113 -4.40 3.02 -9.27
C CYS A 113 -3.79 3.51 -10.60
N ALA A 114 -2.48 3.76 -10.61
CA ALA A 114 -1.77 4.33 -11.75
C ALA A 114 -1.83 3.47 -13.02
N THR A 115 -1.99 2.15 -12.89
CA THR A 115 -2.17 1.25 -14.04
C THR A 115 -3.36 1.64 -14.91
N CYS A 116 -4.43 2.15 -14.30
CA CYS A 116 -5.63 2.56 -15.02
C CYS A 116 -5.71 4.08 -15.21
N HIS A 117 -5.30 4.85 -14.19
CA HIS A 117 -5.44 6.31 -14.19
C HIS A 117 -4.16 7.07 -14.59
N GLY A 118 -3.08 6.37 -14.96
CA GLY A 118 -1.81 7.00 -15.32
C GLY A 118 -0.92 7.31 -14.10
N VAL A 119 0.37 7.48 -14.33
CA VAL A 119 1.35 7.75 -13.25
C VAL A 119 1.20 9.16 -12.69
N PHE A 120 0.75 10.09 -13.53
CA PHE A 120 0.46 11.49 -13.20
C PHE A 120 -1.04 11.76 -13.07
N ALA A 121 -1.87 10.72 -12.91
CA ALA A 121 -3.32 10.81 -12.87
C ALA A 121 -3.99 11.34 -14.15
N GLU A 122 -3.26 11.30 -15.26
CA GLU A 122 -3.66 11.82 -16.56
C GLU A 122 -4.76 11.01 -17.25
N GLY A 123 -5.10 9.84 -16.72
CA GLY A 123 -6.04 8.89 -17.30
C GLY A 123 -5.35 7.80 -18.14
N GLY A 124 -6.17 6.94 -18.72
CA GLY A 124 -5.71 5.81 -19.53
C GLY A 124 -6.88 4.89 -19.81
N ILE A 125 -6.89 3.74 -19.15
CA ILE A 125 -8.10 2.91 -19.07
C ILE A 125 -9.18 3.68 -18.28
N GLY A 126 -8.81 4.25 -17.13
CA GLY A 126 -9.64 5.12 -16.31
C GLY A 126 -9.70 6.56 -16.83
N PRO A 127 -10.55 7.41 -16.21
CA PRO A 127 -10.62 8.85 -16.48
C PRO A 127 -9.37 9.58 -15.96
N ASN A 128 -9.16 10.78 -16.52
CA ASN A 128 -8.26 11.79 -15.96
C ASN A 128 -8.80 12.22 -14.58
N LEU A 129 -7.94 12.29 -13.56
CA LEU A 129 -8.33 12.74 -12.22
C LEU A 129 -7.81 14.16 -11.91
N CYS A 130 -7.16 14.80 -12.88
CA CYS A 130 -6.56 16.12 -12.71
C CYS A 130 -7.47 17.26 -13.19
N ASP A 131 -8.49 16.99 -14.01
CA ASP A 131 -9.38 18.02 -14.54
C ASP A 131 -10.62 18.26 -13.65
N THR A 132 -11.48 19.17 -14.09
CA THR A 132 -12.74 19.50 -13.44
C THR A 132 -13.90 18.61 -13.89
N PHE A 133 -13.68 17.63 -14.76
CA PHE A 133 -14.73 16.81 -15.34
C PHE A 133 -14.86 15.46 -14.63
N TRP A 134 -16.01 15.23 -14.00
CA TRP A 134 -16.23 14.04 -13.17
C TRP A 134 -17.47 13.25 -13.56
N LEU A 135 -17.32 11.92 -13.59
CA LEU A 135 -18.41 10.98 -13.85
C LEU A 135 -19.26 10.67 -12.61
N HIS A 136 -18.65 10.77 -11.42
CA HIS A 136 -19.22 10.28 -10.17
C HIS A 136 -19.13 11.32 -9.03
N GLY A 137 -19.00 12.60 -9.38
CA GLY A 137 -18.79 13.69 -8.43
C GLY A 137 -17.32 13.92 -8.09
N ASN A 138 -16.99 15.14 -7.66
CA ASN A 138 -15.63 15.56 -7.32
C ASN A 138 -15.45 15.91 -5.83
N ARG A 139 -16.53 15.85 -5.03
CA ARG A 139 -16.41 16.06 -3.58
C ARG A 139 -15.61 14.92 -2.98
N LEU A 140 -14.82 15.19 -1.94
CA LEU A 140 -13.96 14.18 -1.32
C LEU A 140 -14.77 12.99 -0.79
N THR A 141 -15.98 13.23 -0.29
CA THR A 141 -16.94 12.20 0.14
C THR A 141 -17.45 11.34 -1.03
N GLU A 142 -17.65 11.93 -2.21
CA GLU A 142 -18.07 11.22 -3.43
C GLU A 142 -16.91 10.39 -4.02
N ILE A 143 -15.71 10.98 -4.04
CA ILE A 143 -14.47 10.29 -4.43
C ILE A 143 -14.25 9.11 -3.48
N HIS A 144 -14.37 9.31 -2.17
CA HIS A 144 -14.26 8.26 -1.16
C HIS A 144 -15.29 7.15 -1.41
N LYS A 145 -16.56 7.50 -1.64
CA LYS A 145 -17.64 6.53 -1.95
C LYS A 145 -17.33 5.72 -3.21
N THR A 146 -16.81 6.37 -4.25
CA THR A 146 -16.38 5.74 -5.50
C THR A 146 -15.23 4.77 -5.28
N ILE A 147 -14.22 5.14 -4.48
CA ILE A 147 -13.08 4.25 -4.18
C ILE A 147 -13.54 3.05 -3.34
N VAL A 148 -14.33 3.28 -2.29
CA VAL A 148 -14.83 2.22 -1.39
C VAL A 148 -15.62 1.16 -2.15
N ASN A 149 -16.57 1.59 -2.98
CA ASN A 149 -17.52 0.69 -3.64
C ASN A 149 -17.07 0.26 -5.04
N GLY A 150 -16.12 0.97 -5.64
CA GLY A 150 -15.76 0.80 -7.04
C GLY A 150 -16.88 1.19 -7.99
N VAL A 151 -16.65 0.93 -9.27
CA VAL A 151 -17.65 1.02 -10.34
C VAL A 151 -17.50 -0.22 -11.22
N PRO A 152 -17.97 -1.41 -10.75
CA PRO A 152 -17.68 -2.68 -11.42
C PRO A 152 -18.16 -2.74 -12.87
N GLU A 153 -19.29 -2.12 -13.17
CA GLU A 153 -19.84 -2.01 -14.53
C GLU A 153 -18.90 -1.27 -15.50
N LYS A 154 -18.02 -0.40 -14.98
CA LYS A 154 -17.00 0.33 -15.75
C LYS A 154 -15.58 -0.19 -15.49
N GLY A 155 -15.44 -1.35 -14.83
CA GLY A 155 -14.15 -2.03 -14.60
C GLY A 155 -13.35 -1.53 -13.38
N MET A 156 -13.86 -0.58 -12.60
CA MET A 156 -13.18 -0.16 -11.36
C MET A 156 -13.60 -1.09 -10.19
N LEU A 157 -12.62 -1.80 -9.63
CA LEU A 157 -12.83 -2.70 -8.49
C LEU A 157 -13.19 -1.93 -7.22
N ALA A 158 -13.92 -2.58 -6.31
CA ALA A 158 -14.19 -2.05 -4.96
C ALA A 158 -12.97 -2.22 -4.06
N TRP A 159 -12.51 -1.14 -3.43
CA TRP A 159 -11.29 -1.17 -2.60
C TRP A 159 -11.55 -1.42 -1.12
N LYS A 160 -12.81 -1.42 -0.66
CA LYS A 160 -13.17 -1.63 0.76
C LYS A 160 -12.65 -2.92 1.40
N ASN A 161 -12.41 -3.96 0.58
CA ASN A 161 -11.90 -5.25 1.04
C ASN A 161 -10.38 -5.40 0.82
N GLN A 162 -9.73 -4.41 0.21
CA GLN A 162 -8.31 -4.45 -0.15
C GLN A 162 -7.48 -3.41 0.61
N LEU A 163 -8.10 -2.30 1.03
CA LEU A 163 -7.46 -1.23 1.77
C LEU A 163 -8.18 -1.02 3.12
N PRO A 164 -7.45 -0.80 4.22
CA PRO A 164 -8.03 -0.36 5.49
C PRO A 164 -8.81 0.96 5.34
N PRO A 165 -9.81 1.22 6.19
CA PRO A 165 -10.57 2.48 6.18
C PRO A 165 -9.67 3.72 6.19
N GLY A 166 -8.59 3.67 6.98
CA GLY A 166 -7.43 4.58 6.99
C GLY A 166 -7.05 5.12 5.63
N GLN A 167 -6.66 4.16 4.80
CA GLN A 167 -6.12 4.42 3.49
C GLN A 167 -7.20 4.83 2.49
N LEU A 168 -8.44 4.37 2.63
CA LEU A 168 -9.53 4.77 1.73
C LEU A 168 -9.80 6.28 1.85
N MET A 169 -9.88 6.79 3.07
CA MET A 169 -10.07 8.23 3.34
C MET A 169 -8.86 9.04 2.86
N ALA A 170 -7.65 8.61 3.22
CA ALA A 170 -6.43 9.29 2.79
C ALA A 170 -6.20 9.21 1.28
N MET A 171 -6.72 8.19 0.59
CA MET A 171 -6.68 8.10 -0.86
C MET A 171 -7.63 9.10 -1.50
N ALA A 172 -8.84 9.28 -0.96
CA ALA A 172 -9.76 10.31 -1.44
C ALA A 172 -9.16 11.71 -1.29
N ALA A 173 -8.58 12.00 -0.12
CA ALA A 173 -7.84 13.24 0.13
C ALA A 173 -6.68 13.43 -0.86
N TYR A 174 -5.87 12.39 -1.09
CA TYR A 174 -4.76 12.41 -2.05
C TYR A 174 -5.24 12.69 -3.48
N VAL A 175 -6.28 12.02 -3.96
CA VAL A 175 -6.87 12.29 -5.28
C VAL A 175 -7.34 13.74 -5.39
N GLY A 176 -7.94 14.28 -4.32
CA GLY A 176 -8.30 15.71 -4.26
C GLY A 176 -7.12 16.68 -4.32
N THR A 177 -5.88 16.23 -4.10
CA THR A 177 -4.67 17.06 -4.33
C THR A 177 -4.22 17.06 -5.79
N LEU A 178 -4.71 16.14 -6.61
CA LEU A 178 -4.33 15.99 -8.02
C LEU A 178 -5.16 16.89 -8.93
N GLN A 179 -6.35 17.28 -8.49
CA GLN A 179 -7.23 18.18 -9.23
C GLN A 179 -6.53 19.54 -9.46
N GLY A 180 -6.61 20.04 -10.69
CA GLY A 180 -5.92 21.26 -11.13
C GLY A 180 -4.45 21.05 -11.50
N SER A 181 -3.90 19.83 -11.40
CA SER A 181 -2.57 19.54 -11.91
C SER A 181 -2.55 19.44 -13.44
N ASN A 182 -1.38 19.69 -14.04
CA ASN A 182 -1.20 19.68 -15.50
C ASN A 182 -0.29 18.51 -15.92
N PRO A 183 -0.85 17.30 -16.10
CA PRO A 183 -0.05 16.17 -16.56
C PRO A 183 0.39 16.34 -18.02
N PRO A 184 1.46 15.64 -18.47
CA PRO A 184 2.01 15.82 -19.81
C PRO A 184 1.12 15.32 -20.96
N ASN A 185 0.23 14.36 -20.69
CA ASN A 185 -0.66 13.78 -21.70
C ASN A 185 -2.06 13.49 -21.12
N PRO A 186 -2.85 14.53 -20.79
CA PRO A 186 -4.17 14.35 -20.20
C PRO A 186 -5.11 13.66 -21.19
N LYS A 187 -5.81 12.63 -20.72
CA LYS A 187 -6.95 12.03 -21.43
C LYS A 187 -8.06 13.08 -21.56
N ALA A 188 -8.81 12.99 -22.66
CA ALA A 188 -9.93 13.90 -22.91
C ALA A 188 -10.94 13.89 -21.73
N PRO A 189 -11.54 15.06 -21.40
CA PRO A 189 -12.49 15.21 -20.30
C PRO A 189 -13.68 14.26 -20.40
N GLN A 190 -14.15 13.75 -19.26
CA GLN A 190 -15.24 12.78 -19.18
C GLN A 190 -16.18 13.10 -18.00
N GLY A 191 -17.47 13.26 -18.30
CA GLY A 191 -18.48 13.55 -17.29
C GLY A 191 -18.90 15.01 -17.31
N LYS A 192 -19.32 15.52 -16.15
CA LYS A 192 -19.80 16.90 -15.99
C LYS A 192 -18.66 17.77 -15.50
N ASP A 193 -18.59 19.00 -16.02
CA ASP A 193 -17.70 20.03 -15.47
C ASP A 193 -18.23 20.44 -14.10
N LEU A 194 -17.46 20.18 -13.06
CA LEU A 194 -17.81 20.47 -11.67
C LEU A 194 -16.85 21.50 -11.10
N ASP A 195 -17.43 22.53 -10.47
CA ASP A 195 -16.68 23.51 -9.71
C ASP A 195 -16.03 22.87 -8.46
N PRO A 196 -15.16 23.58 -7.73
CA PRO A 196 -14.54 23.04 -6.52
C PRO A 196 -15.52 22.69 -5.39
N ALA A 197 -16.77 23.16 -5.44
CA ALA A 197 -17.83 22.82 -4.49
C ALA A 197 -18.67 21.60 -4.95
N GLY A 198 -18.40 21.05 -6.14
CA GLY A 198 -19.13 19.95 -6.75
C GLY A 198 -20.44 20.35 -7.42
N MET A 199 -20.63 21.63 -7.69
CA MET A 199 -21.75 22.14 -8.48
C MET A 199 -21.42 22.05 -9.97
N VAL A 200 -22.43 21.72 -10.79
CA VAL A 200 -22.26 21.71 -12.24
C VAL A 200 -22.00 23.12 -12.71
N VAL A 201 -20.89 23.34 -13.41
CA VAL A 201 -20.62 24.60 -14.08
C VAL A 201 -21.57 24.71 -15.26
N VAL A 202 -22.67 25.43 -15.08
CA VAL A 202 -23.55 25.82 -16.17
C VAL A 202 -22.91 27.01 -16.87
N GLU A 203 -22.54 26.85 -18.15
CA GLU A 203 -22.29 28.01 -19.01
C GLU A 203 -23.51 28.93 -18.92
N GLU A 204 -23.27 30.24 -18.74
CA GLU A 204 -24.29 31.28 -18.55
C GLU A 204 -25.49 31.06 -19.49
N GLY A 205 -26.59 30.51 -18.98
CA GLY A 205 -27.72 30.20 -19.85
C GLY A 205 -28.93 29.47 -19.27
N GLU A 206 -28.81 28.56 -18.29
CA GLU A 206 -29.99 27.90 -17.71
C GLU A 206 -29.65 27.28 -16.35
N LEU A 207 -30.14 27.87 -15.25
CA LEU A 207 -30.04 27.29 -13.90
C LEU A 207 -31.19 26.30 -13.72
N GLU A 208 -30.94 25.00 -13.79
CA GLU A 208 -31.88 24.00 -13.27
C GLU A 208 -31.49 23.65 -11.82
N GLU A 209 -32.40 23.97 -10.90
CA GLU A 209 -32.32 23.54 -9.50
C GLU A 209 -32.41 22.01 -9.38
N PRO A 210 -31.76 21.40 -8.39
CA PRO A 210 -31.78 19.94 -8.21
C PRO A 210 -33.21 19.46 -7.96
N ALA A 211 -33.60 18.39 -8.65
CA ALA A 211 -34.90 17.76 -8.49
C ALA A 211 -35.15 17.37 -7.02
N GLU A 212 -35.97 18.17 -6.31
CA GLU A 212 -36.67 17.68 -5.14
C GLU A 212 -37.60 16.55 -5.59
N THR A 213 -37.45 15.39 -4.95
CA THR A 213 -38.42 14.31 -5.05
C THR A 213 -39.75 14.83 -4.53
N VAL A 214 -40.64 15.23 -5.44
CA VAL A 214 -42.04 15.52 -5.15
C VAL A 214 -42.65 14.22 -4.64
N LEU A 215 -42.80 14.11 -3.33
CA LEU A 215 -43.73 13.17 -2.71
C LEU A 215 -45.12 13.61 -3.18
N ASP A 216 -45.68 12.84 -4.12
CA ASP A 216 -47.06 13.01 -4.57
C ASP A 216 -47.99 12.77 -3.37
N PRO A 217 -48.71 13.79 -2.87
CA PRO A 217 -49.64 13.63 -1.76
C PRO A 217 -50.92 12.88 -2.15
N ASP A 218 -51.14 12.57 -3.43
CA ASP A 218 -52.37 11.97 -3.95
C ASP A 218 -52.22 10.50 -4.37
N ALA A 219 -51.16 9.81 -3.90
CA ALA A 219 -51.07 8.35 -4.03
C ALA A 219 -52.17 7.68 -3.19
N GLU A 220 -53.32 7.45 -3.81
CA GLU A 220 -54.45 6.72 -3.22
C GLU A 220 -53.98 5.34 -2.73
N VAL A 221 -54.09 5.13 -1.42
CA VAL A 221 -53.93 3.83 -0.77
C VAL A 221 -55.12 2.97 -1.17
N SER A 222 -54.94 2.10 -2.17
CA SER A 222 -55.90 1.05 -2.47
C SER A 222 -55.84 -0.02 -1.37
N THR A 223 -56.77 0.05 -0.42
CA THR A 223 -57.07 -1.04 0.50
C THR A 223 -57.91 -2.09 -0.22
N GLU A 224 -57.37 -3.26 -0.52
CA GLU A 224 -58.18 -4.46 -0.76
C GLU A 224 -58.16 -5.33 0.50
N GLU A 225 -59.31 -5.38 1.18
CA GLU A 225 -59.63 -6.27 2.29
C GLU A 225 -60.70 -7.29 1.86
N SER A 226 -60.46 -8.56 2.24
CA SER A 226 -61.40 -9.70 2.32
C SER A 226 -61.81 -10.36 1.00
N ALA A 227 -62.05 -11.67 0.90
CA ALA A 227 -62.43 -12.66 1.90
C ALA A 227 -62.01 -14.08 1.44
N GLY A 228 -61.94 -15.02 2.40
CA GLY A 228 -61.58 -16.41 2.14
C GLY A 228 -62.74 -17.36 1.81
N THR A 229 -62.31 -18.56 1.36
CA THR A 229 -62.87 -19.92 1.58
C THR A 229 -64.15 -20.29 0.78
N PRO A 230 -64.49 -21.58 0.43
CA PRO A 230 -63.92 -22.94 0.43
C PRO A 230 -62.45 -23.29 0.54
#